data_AF-A0A0C3BHV0-F1
#
_entry.id   AF-A0A0C3BHV0-F1
#
_cell.length_a   1.000
_cell.length_b   1.000
_cell.length_c   1.000
_cell.angle_alpha   90.00
_cell.angle_beta   90.00
_cell.angle_gamma   90.00
#
_symmetry.space_group_name_H-M   'P 1'
#
loop_
_entity.id
_entity.type
_entity.pdbx_description
1 polymer ?
#
loop_
_entity_poly.entity_id
_entity_poly.type
_entity_poly.pdbx_seq_one_letter_code
_entity_poly.pdbx_strand_id
1 'polypeptide(L)'
;MSPTRELGENHFPAGTHLVLRLIDGTFYSLQVIEAFQPFTKSQVFLVHPEPASRGLPLELVLKIFDPRYLDNRALPKVLKPGSRLRHPWTLEAEIEAARYRQEVAEGERPEHDEFLEDRLEEPDQEAEPYLWEEHYYRVMKDCWESENDAFSLLKSFQGTVIPRFYGSGNVSPRDTRVIQPFAILMEYIHGTTLEKIDPGKVKIPPALFYPMLDATKAFPDLGVCHTDIKGNNILLSPSNAPTRAVLIDFGCALIRGDRSDARWLTNVNFYRDERRLRVVLSQKGIIRLDG
;
A
#
# COMPACT_ATOMS: atom_id res chain seq x y z
N MET A 1 15.14 -21.92 -23.89
CA MET A 1 14.52 -22.38 -22.63
C MET A 1 14.35 -21.15 -21.77
N SER A 2 13.17 -20.55 -21.81
CA SER A 2 12.86 -19.36 -21.02
C SER A 2 12.44 -19.82 -19.62
N PRO A 3 13.00 -19.27 -18.53
CA PRO A 3 12.47 -19.55 -17.22
C PRO A 3 11.20 -18.72 -17.07
N THR A 4 10.05 -19.38 -17.24
CA THR A 4 8.78 -18.91 -16.71
C THR A 4 8.93 -18.87 -15.19
N ARG A 5 9.40 -17.75 -14.66
CA ARG A 5 9.47 -17.51 -13.22
C ARG A 5 8.03 -17.45 -12.73
N GLU A 6 7.58 -18.48 -12.03
CA GLU A 6 6.32 -18.44 -11.31
C GLU A 6 6.34 -17.20 -10.39
N LEU A 7 5.35 -16.33 -10.54
CA LEU A 7 5.13 -15.11 -9.74
C LEU A 7 4.81 -15.42 -8.24
N GLY A 8 5.24 -16.57 -7.72
CA GLY A 8 4.91 -17.11 -6.40
C GLY A 8 6.05 -17.18 -5.39
N GLU A 9 7.30 -16.87 -5.77
CA GLU A 9 8.40 -16.90 -4.80
C GLU A 9 8.55 -15.54 -4.11
N ASN A 10 8.54 -15.55 -2.77
CA ASN A 10 8.88 -14.42 -1.91
C ASN A 10 10.18 -13.75 -2.40
N HIS A 11 10.07 -12.60 -3.08
CA HIS A 11 11.22 -12.01 -3.75
C HIS A 11 12.34 -11.54 -2.80
N PHE A 12 12.00 -11.40 -1.51
CA PHE A 12 12.95 -11.22 -0.43
C PHE A 12 12.67 -12.29 0.63
N PRO A 13 13.36 -13.45 0.59
CA PRO A 13 13.22 -14.47 1.63
C PRO A 13 13.75 -13.95 2.97
N ALA A 14 13.33 -14.58 4.06
CA ALA A 14 13.85 -14.31 5.39
C ALA A 14 15.40 -14.37 5.41
N GLY A 15 16.02 -13.44 6.13
CA GLY A 15 17.47 -13.22 6.17
C GLY A 15 18.01 -12.29 5.07
N THR A 16 17.19 -11.88 4.11
CA THR A 16 17.56 -10.91 3.07
C THR A 16 17.87 -9.54 3.67
N HIS A 17 19.00 -8.93 3.27
CA HIS A 17 19.39 -7.57 3.69
C HIS A 17 19.05 -6.52 2.63
N LEU A 18 18.17 -5.59 2.95
CA LEU A 18 17.73 -4.52 2.07
C LEU A 18 18.36 -3.19 2.50
N VAL A 19 18.76 -2.38 1.53
CA VAL A 19 19.21 -1.02 1.78
C VAL A 19 18.09 -0.05 1.40
N LEU A 20 17.49 0.56 2.41
CA LEU A 20 16.50 1.62 2.25
C LEU A 20 17.21 2.97 2.28
N ARG A 21 17.07 3.76 1.22
CA ARG A 21 17.46 5.17 1.18
C ARG A 21 16.23 6.04 1.38
N LEU A 22 16.15 6.75 2.51
CA LEU A 22 15.09 7.72 2.77
C LEU A 22 15.26 8.98 1.90
N ILE A 23 14.16 9.73 1.73
CA ILE A 23 14.16 11.00 1.00
C ILE A 23 15.13 12.03 1.60
N ASP A 24 15.31 12.02 2.93
CA ASP A 24 16.24 12.91 3.63
C ASP A 24 17.72 12.53 3.47
N GLY A 25 18.02 11.46 2.71
CA GLY A 25 19.37 10.96 2.48
C GLY A 25 19.86 9.95 3.51
N THR A 26 19.06 9.62 4.54
CA THR A 26 19.39 8.59 5.52
C THR A 26 19.35 7.20 4.89
N PHE A 27 20.28 6.33 5.28
CA PHE A 27 20.32 4.93 4.83
C PHE A 27 20.08 3.99 6.00
N TYR A 28 19.22 2.99 5.79
CA TYR A 28 19.02 1.89 6.72
C TYR A 28 19.33 0.56 6.03
N SER A 29 20.14 -0.27 6.70
CA SER A 29 20.25 -1.69 6.38
C SER A 29 19.21 -2.45 7.19
N LEU A 30 18.33 -3.17 6.51
CA LEU A 30 17.16 -3.84 7.05
C LEU A 30 17.22 -5.33 6.73
N GLN A 31 17.18 -6.18 7.74
CA GLN A 31 17.08 -7.62 7.56
C GLN A 31 15.61 -8.03 7.51
N VAL A 32 15.18 -8.70 6.44
CA VAL A 32 13.84 -9.28 6.30
C VAL A 32 13.71 -10.47 7.24
N ILE A 33 12.66 -10.46 8.06
CA ILE A 33 12.33 -11.54 9.01
C ILE A 33 11.24 -12.42 8.43
N GLU A 34 10.14 -11.82 7.98
CA GLU A 34 9.05 -12.51 7.32
C GLU A 34 8.30 -11.59 6.35
N ALA A 35 7.53 -12.20 5.44
CA ALA A 35 6.66 -11.52 4.50
C ALA A 35 5.19 -11.70 4.93
N PHE A 36 4.42 -10.62 4.90
CA PHE A 36 2.97 -10.68 5.11
C PHE A 36 2.26 -10.91 3.76
N GLN A 37 1.78 -12.13 3.55
CA GLN A 37 1.10 -12.55 2.34
C GLN A 37 -0.43 -12.61 2.48
N PRO A 38 -1.18 -12.53 1.36
CA PRO A 38 -0.72 -12.27 -0.01
C PRO A 38 -0.39 -10.80 -0.25
N PHE A 39 0.49 -10.52 -1.22
CA PHE A 39 0.71 -9.16 -1.72
C PHE A 39 -0.43 -8.74 -2.64
N THR A 40 -0.82 -7.47 -2.56
CA THR A 40 -1.86 -6.87 -3.41
C THR A 40 -1.28 -5.69 -4.19
N LYS A 41 -1.16 -4.53 -3.54
CA LYS A 41 -0.57 -3.30 -4.11
C LYS A 41 0.82 -2.97 -3.59
N SER A 42 1.37 -3.83 -2.73
CA SER A 42 2.71 -3.68 -2.16
C SER A 42 3.16 -4.99 -1.54
N GLN A 43 4.47 -5.16 -1.45
CA GLN A 43 5.08 -6.19 -0.63
C GLN A 43 5.27 -5.67 0.78
N VAL A 44 4.86 -6.43 1.80
CA VAL A 44 4.93 -6.00 3.20
C VAL A 44 5.80 -6.98 3.97
N PHE A 45 6.84 -6.49 4.63
CA PHE A 45 7.81 -7.30 5.37
C PHE A 45 7.93 -6.85 6.81
N LEU A 46 8.06 -7.81 7.72
CA LEU A 46 8.66 -7.56 9.03
C LEU A 46 10.17 -7.48 8.83
N VAL A 47 10.79 -6.42 9.35
CA VAL A 47 12.23 -6.20 9.24
C VAL A 47 12.85 -5.82 10.57
N HIS A 48 14.11 -6.19 10.75
CA HIS A 48 14.97 -5.68 11.81
C HIS A 48 15.98 -4.69 11.23
N PRO A 49 16.12 -3.48 11.79
CA PRO A 49 17.22 -2.61 11.42
C PRO A 49 18.53 -3.15 12.00
N GLU A 50 19.62 -3.03 11.25
CA GLU A 50 20.93 -3.41 11.77
C GLU A 50 21.35 -2.54 12.98
N PRO A 51 22.17 -3.09 13.91
CA PRO A 51 22.47 -2.48 15.22
C PRO A 51 23.05 -1.05 15.22
N ALA A 52 23.45 -0.53 14.05
CA ALA A 52 23.92 0.85 13.90
C ALA A 52 22.79 1.90 13.81
N SER A 53 21.54 1.48 13.63
CA SER A 53 20.39 2.38 13.40
C SER A 53 19.85 2.95 14.72
N ARG A 54 20.56 3.91 15.31
CA ARG A 54 20.15 4.59 16.55
C ARG A 54 18.78 5.26 16.36
N GLY A 55 17.80 4.93 17.21
CA GLY A 55 16.48 5.57 17.24
C GLY A 55 15.34 4.81 16.60
N LEU A 56 15.61 3.67 15.94
CA LEU A 56 14.59 2.78 15.42
C LEU A 56 14.25 1.65 16.41
N PRO A 57 12.97 1.22 16.50
CA PRO A 57 12.59 -0.03 17.15
C PRO A 57 13.27 -1.26 16.56
N LEU A 58 13.32 -2.35 17.32
CA LEU A 58 13.87 -3.64 16.87
C LEU A 58 13.06 -4.23 15.71
N GLU A 59 11.73 -4.08 15.76
CA GLU A 59 10.81 -4.63 14.76
C GLU A 59 10.04 -3.52 14.07
N LEU A 60 10.06 -3.56 12.74
CA LEU A 60 9.47 -2.57 11.87
C LEU A 60 8.76 -3.24 10.70
N VAL A 61 7.82 -2.52 10.11
CA VAL A 61 7.23 -2.90 8.83
C VAL A 61 7.88 -2.11 7.72
N LEU A 62 8.41 -2.82 6.72
CA LEU A 62 8.83 -2.25 5.44
C LEU A 62 7.78 -2.60 4.38
N LYS A 63 7.12 -1.58 3.83
CA LYS A 63 6.21 -1.70 2.70
C LYS A 63 6.93 -1.25 1.44
N ILE A 64 6.98 -2.09 0.41
CA ILE A 64 7.67 -1.85 -0.87
C ILE A 64 6.64 -1.84 -2.00
N PHE A 65 6.62 -0.77 -2.77
CA PHE A 65 5.77 -0.59 -3.95
C PHE A 65 6.60 -0.90 -5.20
N ASP A 66 6.80 -2.19 -5.45
CA ASP A 66 7.50 -2.70 -6.64
C ASP A 66 6.46 -3.14 -7.69
N PRO A 67 6.41 -2.49 -8.87
CA PRO A 67 5.42 -2.77 -9.91
C PRO A 67 5.34 -4.25 -10.31
N ARG A 68 6.39 -5.05 -10.09
CA ARG A 68 6.42 -6.49 -10.41
C ARG A 68 5.42 -7.34 -9.61
N TYR A 69 5.02 -6.91 -8.41
CA TYR A 69 4.15 -7.68 -7.50
C TYR A 69 2.74 -7.14 -7.39
N LEU A 70 2.36 -6.23 -8.29
CA LEU A 70 0.99 -5.77 -8.36
C LEU A 70 0.08 -6.95 -8.70
N ASP A 71 -0.96 -7.17 -7.90
CA ASP A 71 -1.92 -8.25 -8.11
C ASP A 71 -2.66 -8.16 -9.45
N ASN A 72 -2.76 -6.97 -10.06
CA ASN A 72 -3.26 -6.80 -11.44
C ASN A 72 -2.40 -7.55 -12.49
N ARG A 73 -1.15 -7.93 -12.16
CA ARG A 73 -0.32 -8.81 -13.00
C ARG A 73 -0.63 -10.28 -12.82
N ALA A 74 -1.22 -10.68 -11.70
CA ALA A 74 -1.53 -12.07 -11.43
C ALA A 74 -2.70 -12.54 -12.31
N LEU A 75 -2.70 -13.84 -12.67
CA LEU A 75 -3.80 -14.44 -13.42
C LEU A 75 -5.13 -14.26 -12.67
N PRO A 76 -6.25 -14.02 -13.38
CA PRO A 76 -7.56 -13.99 -12.74
C PRO A 76 -7.80 -15.28 -11.93
N LYS A 77 -8.40 -15.15 -10.74
CA LYS A 77 -8.71 -16.29 -9.85
C LYS A 77 -9.54 -17.40 -10.52
N VAL A 78 -10.22 -17.08 -11.63
CA VAL A 78 -10.91 -18.04 -12.50
C VAL A 78 -10.17 -18.12 -13.83
N LEU A 79 -9.34 -19.16 -13.98
CA LEU A 79 -8.63 -19.46 -15.21
C LEU A 79 -9.63 -19.96 -16.26
N LYS A 80 -9.95 -19.15 -17.27
CA LYS A 80 -10.53 -19.68 -18.50
C LYS A 80 -9.42 -20.44 -19.26
N PRO A 81 -9.69 -21.61 -19.88
CA PRO A 81 -8.70 -22.30 -20.70
C PRO A 81 -8.14 -21.34 -21.77
N GLY A 82 -6.81 -21.16 -21.80
CA GLY A 82 -6.13 -20.22 -22.69
C GLY A 82 -5.81 -18.83 -22.11
N SER A 83 -6.10 -18.57 -20.84
CA SER A 83 -5.75 -17.29 -20.19
C SER A 83 -4.23 -17.16 -20.03
N ARG A 84 -3.63 -16.13 -20.64
CA ARG A 84 -2.23 -15.73 -20.44
C ARG A 84 -2.13 -14.71 -19.29
N LEU A 85 -0.95 -14.55 -18.68
CA LEU A 85 -0.64 -13.36 -17.88
C LEU A 85 -0.92 -12.16 -18.79
N ARG A 86 -1.76 -11.22 -18.36
CA ARG A 86 -2.16 -10.11 -19.23
C ARG A 86 -0.90 -9.33 -19.67
N HIS A 87 0.00 -8.99 -18.73
CA HIS A 87 1.22 -8.22 -19.01
C HIS A 87 2.41 -8.63 -18.10
N PRO A 88 3.18 -9.68 -18.47
CA PRO A 88 4.34 -10.11 -17.69
C PRO A 88 5.47 -9.06 -17.74
N TRP A 89 6.14 -8.87 -16.61
CA TRP A 89 7.29 -7.96 -16.51
C TRP A 89 8.48 -8.45 -17.35
N THR A 90 9.13 -7.53 -18.07
CA THR A 90 10.44 -7.73 -18.71
C THR A 90 11.38 -6.56 -18.42
N LEU A 91 12.69 -6.83 -18.41
CA LEU A 91 13.68 -5.77 -18.18
C LEU A 91 13.68 -4.77 -19.32
N GLU A 92 13.51 -5.24 -20.56
CA GLU A 92 13.47 -4.41 -21.75
C GLU A 92 12.31 -3.40 -21.71
N ALA A 93 11.12 -3.85 -21.29
CA ALA A 93 9.95 -2.98 -21.16
C ALA A 93 10.12 -1.97 -20.02
N GLU A 94 10.75 -2.36 -18.90
CA GLU A 94 11.05 -1.44 -17.80
C GLU A 94 12.03 -0.33 -18.21
N ILE A 95 13.08 -0.70 -18.97
CA ILE A 95 14.05 0.24 -19.52
C ILE A 95 13.38 1.23 -20.47
N GLU A 96 12.54 0.74 -21.37
CA GLU A 96 11.84 1.59 -22.34
C GLU A 96 10.80 2.50 -21.65
N ALA A 97 10.10 2.00 -20.62
CA ALA A 97 9.20 2.83 -19.80
C ALA A 97 9.96 3.94 -19.06
N ALA A 98 11.14 3.62 -18.52
CA ALA A 98 11.99 4.62 -17.90
C ALA A 98 12.48 5.69 -18.88
N ARG A 99 12.84 5.30 -20.11
CA ARG A 99 13.19 6.24 -21.18
C ARG A 99 11.99 7.12 -21.56
N TYR A 100 10.83 6.51 -21.76
CA TYR A 100 9.58 7.21 -22.04
C TYR A 100 9.29 8.31 -21.02
N ARG A 101 9.38 8.00 -19.72
CA ARG A 101 9.19 9.01 -18.65
C ARG A 101 10.19 10.15 -18.73
N GLN A 102 11.45 9.85 -19.06
CA GLN A 102 12.47 10.87 -19.20
C GLN A 102 12.18 11.81 -20.38
N GLU A 103 11.87 11.25 -21.55
CA GLU A 103 11.51 12.02 -22.76
C GLU A 103 10.29 12.92 -22.52
N VAL A 104 9.28 12.43 -21.78
CA VAL A 104 8.12 13.23 -21.37
C VAL A 104 8.51 14.37 -20.45
N ALA A 105 9.34 14.10 -19.43
CA ALA A 105 9.80 15.12 -18.49
C ALA A 105 10.66 16.21 -19.17
N GLU A 106 11.39 15.85 -20.22
CA GLU A 106 12.21 16.76 -21.03
C GLU A 106 11.40 17.48 -22.12
N GLY A 107 10.13 17.11 -22.32
CA GLY A 107 9.23 17.68 -23.32
C GLY A 107 9.51 17.20 -24.75
N GLU A 108 10.33 16.16 -24.91
CA GLU A 108 10.66 15.54 -26.19
C GLU A 108 9.52 14.66 -26.71
N ARG A 109 8.67 14.19 -25.81
CA ARG A 109 7.50 13.37 -26.11
C ARG A 109 6.27 13.87 -25.35
N PRO A 110 5.07 13.91 -25.97
CA PRO A 110 3.86 14.24 -25.22
C PRO A 110 3.56 13.16 -24.17
N GLU A 111 3.07 13.62 -23.02
CA GLU A 111 2.46 12.71 -22.05
C GLU A 111 1.20 12.10 -22.68
N HIS A 112 1.12 10.78 -22.73
CA HIS A 112 -0.10 10.11 -23.16
C HIS A 112 -1.08 10.16 -22.01
N ASP A 113 -2.24 10.79 -22.18
CA ASP A 113 -3.31 10.84 -21.17
C ASP A 113 -4.11 9.50 -21.13
N GLU A 114 -3.60 8.45 -21.79
CA GLU A 114 -4.32 7.20 -22.10
C GLU A 114 -4.00 6.05 -21.13
N PHE A 115 -3.32 6.30 -20.01
CA PHE A 115 -2.97 5.26 -19.03
C PHE A 115 -4.15 4.80 -18.15
N LEU A 116 -5.39 5.10 -18.54
CA LEU A 116 -6.57 4.47 -17.95
C LEU A 116 -6.58 3.00 -18.37
N GLU A 117 -6.66 2.06 -17.41
CA GLU A 117 -6.76 0.62 -17.69
C GLU A 117 -7.81 0.34 -18.80
N ASP A 118 -8.92 1.07 -18.79
CA ASP A 118 -10.01 0.98 -19.78
C ASP A 118 -9.60 1.31 -21.24
N ARG A 119 -8.55 2.12 -21.45
CA ARG A 119 -8.04 2.49 -22.80
C ARG A 119 -6.85 1.66 -23.25
N LEU A 120 -6.12 1.05 -22.30
CA LEU A 120 -5.12 0.03 -22.60
C LEU A 120 -5.77 -1.33 -23.00
N GLU A 121 -7.07 -1.49 -22.73
CA GLU A 121 -7.88 -2.66 -23.08
C GLU A 121 -8.74 -2.45 -24.35
N GLU A 122 -8.47 -1.45 -25.20
CA GLU A 122 -9.20 -1.30 -26.47
C GLU A 122 -9.07 -2.60 -27.31
N PRO A 123 -10.19 -3.29 -27.65
CA PRO A 123 -10.18 -4.70 -28.07
C PRO A 123 -9.37 -5.04 -29.33
N ASP A 124 -8.96 -4.04 -30.09
CA ASP A 124 -8.36 -4.10 -31.40
C ASP A 124 -6.88 -3.66 -31.45
N GLN A 125 -6.29 -3.20 -30.33
CA GLN A 125 -4.87 -2.84 -30.25
C GLN A 125 -4.22 -3.37 -28.96
N GLU A 126 -3.28 -4.33 -29.08
CA GLU A 126 -2.40 -4.66 -27.96
C GLU A 126 -1.45 -3.48 -27.72
N ALA A 127 -1.59 -2.81 -26.57
CA ALA A 127 -0.67 -1.75 -26.18
C ALA A 127 0.76 -2.29 -26.03
N GLU A 128 1.74 -1.46 -26.40
CA GLU A 128 3.17 -1.80 -26.31
C GLU A 128 3.57 -2.18 -24.86
N PRO A 129 4.45 -3.19 -24.65
CA PRO A 129 4.79 -3.68 -23.31
C PRO A 129 5.27 -2.59 -22.34
N TYR A 130 6.00 -1.58 -22.82
CA TYR A 130 6.52 -0.51 -21.97
C TYR A 130 5.41 0.44 -21.46
N LEU A 131 4.28 0.56 -22.16
CA LEU A 131 3.14 1.36 -21.69
C LEU A 131 2.48 0.72 -20.47
N TRP A 132 2.46 -0.62 -20.41
CA TRP A 132 2.03 -1.35 -19.22
C TRP A 132 3.01 -1.19 -18.06
N GLU A 133 4.31 -1.28 -18.31
CA GLU A 133 5.32 -1.03 -17.28
C GLU A 133 5.25 0.40 -16.74
N GLU A 134 4.98 1.37 -17.62
CA GLU A 134 4.72 2.75 -17.21
C GLU A 134 3.45 2.90 -16.38
N HIS A 135 2.34 2.32 -16.84
CA HIS A 135 1.09 2.32 -16.10
C HIS A 135 1.27 1.74 -14.68
N TYR A 136 1.89 0.56 -14.55
CA TYR A 136 2.10 -0.06 -13.25
C TYR A 136 3.08 0.73 -12.38
N TYR A 137 4.10 1.38 -12.96
CA TYR A 137 4.95 2.31 -12.24
C TYR A 137 4.15 3.47 -11.65
N ARG A 138 3.28 4.11 -12.45
CA ARG A 138 2.41 5.20 -12.01
C ARG A 138 1.46 4.75 -10.90
N VAL A 139 0.80 3.60 -11.04
CA VAL A 139 -0.07 3.05 -10.00
C VAL A 139 0.69 2.84 -8.68
N MET A 140 1.90 2.30 -8.71
CA MET A 140 2.73 2.12 -7.52
C MET A 140 3.20 3.43 -6.91
N LYS A 141 3.57 4.40 -7.76
CA LYS A 141 3.91 5.75 -7.34
C LYS A 141 2.73 6.43 -6.65
N ASP A 142 1.54 6.39 -7.25
CA ASP A 142 0.32 6.99 -6.70
C ASP A 142 -0.06 6.35 -5.35
N CYS A 143 0.07 5.03 -5.23
CA CYS A 143 -0.19 4.32 -3.97
C CYS A 143 0.80 4.75 -2.87
N TRP A 144 2.08 4.85 -3.23
CA TRP A 144 3.13 5.29 -2.32
C TRP A 144 2.95 6.76 -1.89
N GLU A 145 2.67 7.66 -2.83
CA GLU A 145 2.44 9.09 -2.55
C GLU A 145 1.21 9.27 -1.65
N SER A 146 0.11 8.58 -1.96
CA SER A 146 -1.11 8.62 -1.14
C SER A 146 -0.86 8.21 0.31
N GLU A 147 -0.12 7.12 0.53
CA GLU A 147 0.18 6.64 1.88
C GLU A 147 1.19 7.53 2.60
N ASN A 148 2.24 7.98 1.91
CA ASN A 148 3.23 8.92 2.45
C ASN A 148 2.58 10.24 2.89
N ASP A 149 1.71 10.81 2.06
CA ASP A 149 1.03 12.07 2.32
C ASP A 149 0.00 11.91 3.43
N ALA A 150 -0.73 10.79 3.48
CA ALA A 150 -1.61 10.48 4.59
C ALA A 150 -0.85 10.44 5.93
N PHE A 151 0.30 9.77 6.01
CA PHE A 151 1.12 9.79 7.23
C PHE A 151 1.60 11.20 7.58
N SER A 152 1.99 12.01 6.59
CA SER A 152 2.44 13.39 6.79
C SER A 152 1.33 14.30 7.33
N LEU A 153 0.09 14.15 6.84
CA LEU A 153 -1.07 14.94 7.25
C LEU A 153 -1.65 14.47 8.59
N LEU A 154 -1.59 13.16 8.87
CA LEU A 154 -2.19 12.54 10.06
C LEU A 154 -1.20 12.37 11.23
N LYS A 155 -0.18 13.23 11.33
CA LYS A 155 0.87 13.16 12.37
C LYS A 155 0.33 13.02 13.79
N SER A 156 -0.76 13.72 14.13
CA SER A 156 -1.38 13.68 15.46
C SER A 156 -1.97 12.31 15.84
N PHE A 157 -2.22 11.45 14.86
CA PHE A 157 -2.83 10.13 15.05
C PHE A 157 -1.80 8.99 15.09
N GLN A 158 -0.55 9.26 14.71
CA GLN A 158 0.51 8.27 14.67
C GLN A 158 0.86 7.70 16.04
N GLY A 159 1.04 6.38 16.13
CA GLY A 159 1.32 5.67 17.38
C GLY A 159 0.09 5.52 18.28
N THR A 160 -1.09 5.98 17.85
CA THR A 160 -2.37 5.75 18.53
C THR A 160 -3.28 4.93 17.63
N VAL A 161 -4.02 5.57 16.74
CA VAL A 161 -5.00 4.93 15.85
C VAL A 161 -4.45 4.60 14.47
N ILE A 162 -3.28 5.13 14.10
CA ILE A 162 -2.50 4.70 12.92
C ILE A 162 -1.06 4.38 13.35
N PRO A 163 -0.27 3.62 12.55
CA PRO A 163 1.13 3.32 12.85
C PRO A 163 1.99 4.58 13.00
N ARG A 164 3.10 4.48 13.75
CA ARG A 164 4.17 5.49 13.64
C ARG A 164 4.87 5.37 12.28
N PHE A 165 5.11 6.52 11.64
CA PHE A 165 5.87 6.62 10.41
C PHE A 165 7.33 6.95 10.71
N TYR A 166 8.25 6.15 10.19
CA TYR A 166 9.70 6.36 10.38
C TYR A 166 10.39 6.94 9.13
N GLY A 167 9.72 6.91 7.97
CA GLY A 167 10.22 7.53 6.75
C GLY A 167 9.74 6.83 5.49
N SER A 168 9.97 7.49 4.37
CA SER A 168 9.75 6.96 3.02
C SER A 168 10.97 7.21 2.14
N GLY A 169 11.08 6.45 1.05
CA GLY A 169 12.18 6.57 0.11
C GLY A 169 12.19 5.40 -0.87
N ASN A 170 13.37 4.89 -1.21
CA ASN A 170 13.53 3.82 -2.19
C ASN A 170 14.40 2.68 -1.65
N VAL A 171 14.04 1.46 -2.03
CA VAL A 171 14.90 0.28 -1.81
C VAL A 171 15.90 0.18 -2.95
N SER A 172 17.18 0.02 -2.61
CA SER A 172 18.23 -0.16 -3.60
C SER A 172 17.99 -1.48 -4.36
N PRO A 173 17.91 -1.45 -5.71
CA PRO A 173 17.73 -2.66 -6.49
C PRO A 173 18.93 -3.58 -6.29
N ARG A 174 18.66 -4.88 -6.22
CA ARG A 174 19.68 -5.94 -6.13
C ARG A 174 20.01 -6.56 -7.50
N ASP A 175 19.22 -6.19 -8.50
CA ASP A 175 19.29 -6.65 -9.88
C ASP A 175 19.67 -5.49 -10.82
N THR A 176 19.81 -5.78 -12.12
CA THR A 176 20.18 -4.80 -13.16
C THR A 176 19.05 -3.85 -13.55
N ARG A 177 18.04 -3.70 -12.68
CA ARG A 177 16.85 -2.90 -12.95
C ARG A 177 17.14 -1.41 -12.87
N VAL A 178 16.36 -0.66 -13.63
CA VAL A 178 16.50 0.81 -13.72
C VAL A 178 15.57 1.53 -12.75
N ILE A 179 14.50 0.87 -12.29
CA ILE A 179 13.58 1.43 -11.30
C ILE A 179 14.00 1.03 -9.89
N GLN A 180 14.14 2.02 -9.00
CA GLN A 180 14.29 1.80 -7.56
C GLN A 180 12.89 1.80 -6.92
N PRO A 181 12.38 0.66 -6.41
CA PRO A 181 11.04 0.60 -5.84
C PRO A 181 10.85 1.57 -4.69
N PHE A 182 9.69 2.21 -4.61
CA PHE A 182 9.34 3.07 -3.49
C PHE A 182 9.09 2.24 -2.24
N ALA A 183 9.33 2.84 -1.07
CA ALA A 183 9.11 2.17 0.20
C ALA A 183 8.71 3.13 1.32
N ILE A 184 8.04 2.54 2.32
CA ILE A 184 7.65 3.17 3.58
C ILE A 184 8.10 2.28 4.74
N LEU A 185 8.73 2.90 5.74
CA LEU A 185 9.13 2.28 6.98
C LEU A 185 8.21 2.75 8.11
N MET A 186 7.53 1.82 8.78
CA MET A 186 6.51 2.14 9.80
C MET A 186 6.53 1.16 10.98
N GLU A 187 5.81 1.53 12.04
CA GLU A 187 5.62 0.72 13.25
C GLU A 187 5.10 -0.68 12.94
N TYR A 188 5.75 -1.70 13.48
CA TYR A 188 5.17 -3.03 13.54
C TYR A 188 4.18 -3.12 14.70
N ILE A 189 2.95 -3.56 14.38
CA ILE A 189 1.89 -3.75 15.36
C ILE A 189 1.80 -5.24 15.69
N HIS A 190 2.18 -5.62 16.91
CA HIS A 190 2.05 -6.99 17.42
C HIS A 190 0.59 -7.36 17.64
N GLY A 191 -0.08 -7.79 16.58
CA GLY A 191 -1.52 -8.01 16.57
C GLY A 191 -1.98 -8.90 15.43
N THR A 192 -3.30 -8.94 15.24
CA THR A 192 -3.93 -9.61 14.10
C THR A 192 -5.03 -8.73 13.53
N THR A 193 -5.41 -8.98 12.29
CA THR A 193 -6.47 -8.22 11.64
C THR A 193 -7.81 -8.50 12.30
N LEU A 194 -8.67 -7.48 12.39
CA LEU A 194 -10.05 -7.62 12.84
C LEU A 194 -10.80 -8.68 12.02
N GLU A 195 -10.45 -8.82 10.75
CA GLU A 195 -11.02 -9.86 9.89
C GLU A 195 -10.82 -11.27 10.45
N LYS A 196 -9.62 -11.56 10.97
CA LYS A 196 -9.22 -12.87 11.49
C LYS A 196 -9.67 -13.12 12.93
N ILE A 197 -10.17 -12.10 13.64
CA ILE A 197 -10.65 -12.28 15.01
C ILE A 197 -12.00 -12.99 15.01
N ASP A 198 -12.07 -14.03 15.85
CA ASP A 198 -13.31 -14.69 16.22
C ASP A 198 -13.95 -13.98 17.42
N PRO A 199 -15.07 -13.25 17.24
CA PRO A 199 -15.73 -12.52 18.31
C PRO A 199 -16.32 -13.43 19.40
N GLY A 200 -16.47 -14.75 19.14
CA GLY A 200 -16.87 -15.72 20.15
C GLY A 200 -15.75 -16.11 21.11
N LYS A 201 -14.48 -15.86 20.73
CA LYS A 201 -13.29 -16.23 21.51
C LYS A 201 -12.59 -15.04 22.14
N VAL A 202 -12.57 -13.90 21.46
CA VAL A 202 -11.91 -12.68 21.92
C VAL A 202 -12.97 -11.64 22.22
N LYS A 203 -13.09 -11.24 23.48
CA LYS A 203 -14.00 -10.17 23.89
C LYS A 203 -13.41 -8.83 23.47
N ILE A 204 -14.02 -8.18 22.49
CA ILE A 204 -13.61 -6.86 22.02
C ILE A 204 -14.59 -5.81 22.55
N PRO A 205 -14.19 -4.91 23.46
CA PRO A 205 -15.07 -3.84 23.92
C PRO A 205 -15.31 -2.81 22.81
N PRO A 206 -16.55 -2.34 22.57
CA PRO A 206 -16.86 -1.31 21.58
C PRO A 206 -16.02 -0.04 21.74
N ALA A 207 -15.76 0.34 22.99
CA ALA A 207 -14.99 1.54 23.35
C ALA A 207 -13.56 1.54 22.78
N LEU A 208 -13.01 0.37 22.44
CA LEU A 208 -11.71 0.24 21.78
C LEU A 208 -11.63 1.01 20.46
N PHE A 209 -12.77 1.15 19.76
CA PHE A 209 -12.82 1.78 18.45
C PHE A 209 -13.24 3.25 18.48
N TYR A 210 -13.59 3.81 19.64
CA TYR A 210 -14.01 5.22 19.73
C TYR A 210 -12.93 6.19 19.24
N PRO A 211 -11.64 6.04 19.61
CA PRO A 211 -10.59 6.90 19.07
C PRO A 211 -10.47 6.81 17.54
N MET A 212 -10.67 5.61 16.97
CA MET A 212 -10.62 5.41 15.52
C MET A 212 -11.85 6.01 14.81
N LEU A 213 -13.04 5.93 15.42
CA LEU A 213 -14.23 6.60 14.92
C LEU A 213 -14.06 8.12 14.94
N ASP A 214 -13.50 8.69 16.00
CA ASP A 214 -13.24 10.13 16.07
C ASP A 214 -12.17 10.56 15.06
N ALA A 215 -11.11 9.76 14.89
CA ALA A 215 -10.08 10.00 13.89
C ALA A 215 -10.63 9.97 12.46
N THR A 216 -11.42 8.95 12.10
CA THR A 216 -12.02 8.85 10.75
C THR A 216 -13.01 9.97 10.43
N LYS A 217 -13.60 10.62 11.45
CA LYS A 217 -14.37 11.87 11.25
C LYS A 217 -13.49 13.09 11.02
N ALA A 218 -12.31 13.12 11.63
CA ALA A 218 -11.38 14.25 11.54
C ALA A 218 -10.47 14.20 10.31
N PHE A 219 -10.25 13.02 9.70
CA PHE A 219 -9.40 12.89 8.51
C PHE A 219 -9.79 13.86 7.36
N PRO A 220 -11.09 14.04 7.02
CA PRO A 220 -11.47 14.97 5.96
C PRO A 220 -11.05 16.42 6.19
N ASP A 221 -11.05 16.87 7.45
CA ASP A 221 -10.62 18.22 7.84
C ASP A 221 -9.11 18.40 7.68
N LEU A 222 -8.35 17.30 7.79
CA LEU A 222 -6.91 17.24 7.51
C LEU A 222 -6.59 16.93 6.04
N GLY A 223 -7.61 16.86 5.18
CA GLY A 223 -7.44 16.63 3.75
C GLY A 223 -7.18 15.17 3.36
N VAL A 224 -7.59 14.21 4.19
CA VAL A 224 -7.42 12.77 3.93
C VAL A 224 -8.76 12.03 3.94
N CYS A 225 -8.97 11.12 3.01
CA CYS A 225 -9.92 10.02 3.13
C CYS A 225 -9.14 8.71 2.96
N HIS A 226 -9.39 7.73 3.81
CA HIS A 226 -8.75 6.42 3.72
C HIS A 226 -9.26 5.60 2.54
N THR A 227 -10.56 5.68 2.21
CA THR A 227 -11.26 5.04 1.06
C THR A 227 -11.29 3.50 1.02
N ASP A 228 -10.46 2.80 1.79
CA ASP A 228 -10.34 1.33 1.82
C ASP A 228 -10.53 0.74 3.23
N ILE A 229 -11.53 1.25 3.97
CA ILE A 229 -11.85 0.73 5.30
C ILE A 229 -12.51 -0.65 5.21
N LYS A 230 -11.80 -1.65 5.73
CA LYS A 230 -12.19 -3.06 5.82
C LYS A 230 -11.50 -3.75 6.99
N GLY A 231 -12.02 -4.90 7.44
CA GLY A 231 -11.50 -5.64 8.59
C GLY A 231 -10.04 -6.08 8.46
N ASN A 232 -9.53 -6.25 7.22
CA ASN A 232 -8.12 -6.58 6.97
C ASN A 232 -7.18 -5.40 7.23
N ASN A 233 -7.69 -4.17 7.17
CA ASN A 233 -6.90 -2.95 7.34
C ASN A 233 -7.05 -2.39 8.77
N ILE A 234 -7.59 -3.19 9.69
CA ILE A 234 -7.72 -2.85 11.11
C ILE A 234 -6.99 -3.92 11.92
N LEU A 235 -5.90 -3.56 12.60
CA LEU A 235 -5.15 -4.43 13.49
C LEU A 235 -5.59 -4.25 14.94
N LEU A 236 -5.75 -5.37 15.65
CA LEU A 236 -6.00 -5.40 17.09
C LEU A 236 -4.77 -5.93 17.81
N SER A 237 -4.29 -5.16 18.79
CA SER A 237 -3.07 -5.47 19.55
C SER A 237 -3.31 -5.36 21.06
N PRO A 238 -2.84 -6.33 21.86
CA PRO A 238 -2.41 -7.67 21.44
C PRO A 238 -3.61 -8.52 20.95
N SER A 239 -3.36 -9.56 20.14
CA SER A 239 -4.41 -10.32 19.46
C SER A 239 -5.44 -11.01 20.38
N ASN A 240 -5.02 -11.43 21.57
CA ASN A 240 -5.84 -12.22 22.51
C ASN A 240 -6.61 -11.37 23.54
N ALA A 241 -6.10 -10.17 23.84
CA ALA A 241 -6.72 -9.21 24.74
C ALA A 241 -6.51 -7.79 24.21
N PRO A 242 -7.18 -7.41 23.09
CA PRO A 242 -6.93 -6.15 22.42
C PRO A 242 -7.12 -4.93 23.34
N THR A 243 -6.10 -4.08 23.38
CA THR A 243 -6.11 -2.80 24.11
C THR A 243 -5.92 -1.62 23.16
N ARG A 244 -5.49 -1.88 21.92
CA ARG A 244 -5.33 -0.88 20.85
C ARG A 244 -5.90 -1.42 19.53
N ALA A 245 -6.64 -0.57 18.83
CA ALA A 245 -7.04 -0.78 17.44
C ALA A 245 -6.28 0.20 16.54
N VAL A 246 -5.69 -0.29 15.46
CA VAL A 246 -4.86 0.50 14.54
C VAL A 246 -5.36 0.33 13.12
N LEU A 247 -5.67 1.44 12.46
CA LEU A 247 -6.03 1.52 11.06
C LEU A 247 -4.74 1.63 10.23
N ILE A 248 -4.57 0.73 9.27
CA ILE A 248 -3.37 0.60 8.44
C ILE A 248 -3.74 0.70 6.96
N ASP A 249 -2.72 0.79 6.11
CA ASP A 249 -2.83 0.70 4.65
C ASP A 249 -3.59 1.87 4.00
N PHE A 250 -2.87 3.00 3.89
CA PHE A 250 -3.36 4.21 3.22
C PHE A 250 -2.97 4.26 1.73
N GLY A 251 -2.59 3.13 1.13
CA GLY A 251 -2.15 3.07 -0.26
C GLY A 251 -3.24 3.40 -1.30
N CYS A 252 -4.50 3.54 -0.88
CA CYS A 252 -5.61 4.01 -1.72
C CYS A 252 -6.22 5.32 -1.21
N ALA A 253 -5.58 5.95 -0.23
CA ALA A 253 -6.11 7.16 0.39
C ALA A 253 -6.27 8.26 -0.64
N LEU A 254 -7.37 8.99 -0.55
CA LEU A 254 -7.56 10.19 -1.33
C LEU A 254 -7.01 11.39 -0.54
N ILE A 255 -6.06 12.09 -1.16
CA ILE A 255 -5.50 13.34 -0.64
C ILE A 255 -6.21 14.52 -1.29
N ARG A 256 -6.55 15.54 -0.47
CA ARG A 256 -7.27 16.73 -0.93
C ARG A 256 -6.49 17.52 -1.97
N GLY A 257 -5.20 17.77 -1.75
CA GLY A 257 -4.38 18.59 -2.63
C GLY A 257 -4.99 19.97 -2.87
N ASP A 258 -5.07 20.37 -4.14
CA ASP A 258 -5.62 21.63 -4.64
C ASP A 258 -7.13 21.57 -4.97
N ARG A 259 -7.82 20.47 -4.64
CA ARG A 259 -9.23 20.28 -4.97
C ARG A 259 -10.10 21.34 -4.30
N SER A 260 -11.08 21.85 -5.06
CA SER A 260 -12.11 22.75 -4.53
C SER A 260 -12.92 22.10 -3.41
N ASP A 261 -13.44 22.92 -2.50
CA ASP A 261 -14.25 22.48 -1.36
C ASP A 261 -15.45 21.63 -1.80
N ALA A 262 -16.12 22.02 -2.88
CA ALA A 262 -17.25 21.28 -3.42
C ALA A 262 -16.85 19.88 -3.93
N ARG A 263 -15.71 19.77 -4.63
CA ARG A 263 -15.20 18.47 -5.11
C ARG A 263 -14.73 17.62 -3.95
N TRP A 264 -14.02 18.22 -2.98
CA TRP A 264 -13.58 17.54 -1.77
C TRP A 264 -14.76 16.98 -0.99
N LEU A 265 -15.79 17.80 -0.72
CA LEU A 265 -16.99 17.39 -0.01
C LEU A 265 -17.74 16.27 -0.74
N THR A 266 -17.81 16.32 -2.07
CA THR A 266 -18.40 15.24 -2.89
C THR A 266 -17.66 13.92 -2.65
N ASN A 267 -16.32 13.94 -2.67
CA ASN A 267 -15.52 12.75 -2.43
C ASN A 267 -15.68 12.21 -1.00
N VAL A 268 -15.64 13.09 0.01
CA VAL A 268 -15.86 12.73 1.42
C VAL A 268 -17.23 12.04 1.60
N ASN A 269 -18.26 12.59 0.97
CA ASN A 269 -19.62 12.03 0.99
C ASN A 269 -19.78 10.75 0.18
N PHE A 270 -18.91 10.51 -0.81
CA PHE A 270 -18.90 9.27 -1.58
C PHE A 270 -18.28 8.12 -0.76
N TYR A 271 -17.08 8.33 -0.20
CA TYR A 271 -16.37 7.27 0.52
C TYR A 271 -16.93 7.00 1.93
N ARG A 272 -17.35 8.05 2.65
CA ARG A 272 -17.97 7.97 3.99
C ARG A 272 -17.22 7.03 4.95
N ASP A 273 -15.91 7.24 5.09
CA ASP A 273 -15.02 6.38 5.87
C ASP A 273 -15.56 6.04 7.27
N GLU A 274 -16.04 7.03 8.02
CA GLU A 274 -16.62 6.77 9.35
C GLU A 274 -17.82 5.82 9.30
N ARG A 275 -18.74 6.01 8.33
CA ARG A 275 -19.88 5.11 8.14
C ARG A 275 -19.39 3.72 7.75
N ARG A 276 -18.37 3.64 6.89
CA ARG A 276 -17.79 2.36 6.47
C ARG A 276 -17.17 1.62 7.66
N LEU A 277 -16.47 2.32 8.55
CA LEU A 277 -15.95 1.76 9.80
C LEU A 277 -17.07 1.20 10.67
N ARG A 278 -18.16 1.96 10.88
CA ARG A 278 -19.31 1.47 11.65
C ARG A 278 -19.92 0.19 11.06
N VAL A 279 -20.03 0.12 9.73
CA VAL A 279 -20.54 -1.08 9.04
C VAL A 279 -19.63 -2.28 9.30
N VAL A 280 -18.31 -2.12 9.17
CA VAL A 280 -17.33 -3.19 9.44
C VAL A 280 -17.44 -3.68 10.89
N LEU A 281 -17.52 -2.77 11.85
CA LEU A 281 -17.64 -3.12 13.28
C LEU A 281 -18.98 -3.82 13.58
N SER A 282 -20.07 -3.41 12.93
CA SER A 282 -21.37 -4.04 13.12
C SER A 282 -21.45 -5.43 12.50
N GLN A 283 -20.84 -5.63 11.33
CA GLN A 283 -20.71 -6.95 10.70
C GLN A 283 -19.93 -7.95 11.58
N LYS A 284 -18.98 -7.46 12.39
CA LYS A 284 -18.26 -8.27 13.39
C LYS A 284 -19.01 -8.40 14.72
N GLY A 285 -20.23 -7.86 14.84
CA GLY A 285 -21.05 -7.92 16.05
C GLY A 285 -20.54 -7.06 17.21
N ILE A 286 -19.63 -6.13 16.94
CA ILE A 286 -18.99 -5.29 17.97
C ILE A 286 -19.90 -4.13 18.34
N ILE A 287 -20.52 -3.48 17.35
CA ILE A 287 -21.47 -2.39 17.58
C ILE A 287 -22.81 -2.69 16.92
N ARG A 288 -23.86 -2.02 17.38
CA ARG A 288 -25.12 -1.92 16.63
C ARG A 288 -25.05 -0.70 15.73
N LEU A 289 -25.51 -0.84 14.49
CA LEU A 289 -25.82 0.32 13.66
C LEU A 289 -27.14 0.87 14.20
N ASP A 290 -27.10 2.09 14.73
CA ASP A 290 -28.34 2.83 14.94
C ASP A 290 -28.96 3.09 13.55
N GLY A 291 -30.27 2.85 13.44
CA GLY A 291 -31.03 2.97 12.19
C GLY A 291 -31.12 4.39 11.66
#